data_AF-A0A2D5III3-F1
#
_entry.id   AF-A0A2D5III3-F1
#
_cell.length_a   1.000
_cell.length_b   1.000
_cell.length_c   1.000
_cell.angle_alpha   90.00
_cell.angle_beta   90.00
_cell.angle_gamma   90.00
#
_symmetry.space_group_name_H-M   'P 1'
#
loop_
_entity.id
_entity.type
_entity.pdbx_description
1 polymer ?
#
loop_
_entity_poly.entity_id
_entity_poly.type
_entity_poly.pdbx_seq_one_letter_code
_entity_poly.pdbx_strand_id
1 'polypeptide(L)'
;EFWAHPDLGSQETAQTYVNHVARAGSHLPSKMRKTLSHVVLHHGNESAFAEEAGRFFVLYHQNIDTRLRNHDLEETVFHESVHATLDDRWSASKTWQTAQAADNGYITNYARSKPNGEDMAESALFAYAELITPGRLPSNVSTKVRQIMPNRLAFFEKLFGSMQPLHQKMGSARKC
;
A
#
# COMPACT_ATOMS: atom_id res chain seq x y z
N GLU A 1 13.45 -5.75 3.11
CA GLU A 1 14.74 -5.67 2.37
C GLU A 1 14.45 -5.30 0.91
N PHE A 2 15.44 -4.95 0.08
CA PHE A 2 15.22 -4.67 -1.35
C PHE A 2 16.07 -5.61 -2.20
N TRP A 3 15.44 -6.27 -3.18
CA TRP A 3 16.11 -7.15 -4.13
C TRP A 3 15.97 -6.55 -5.52
N ALA A 4 17.08 -6.30 -6.20
CA ALA A 4 17.08 -5.77 -7.56
C ALA A 4 17.54 -6.85 -8.53
N HIS A 5 16.76 -7.08 -9.59
CA HIS A 5 17.15 -8.01 -10.65
C HIS A 5 18.40 -7.48 -11.38
N PRO A 6 19.38 -8.33 -11.76
CA PRO A 6 20.59 -7.89 -12.46
C PRO A 6 20.33 -7.09 -13.73
N ASP A 7 19.25 -7.40 -14.45
CA ASP A 7 18.86 -6.70 -15.69
C ASP A 7 18.35 -5.27 -15.46
N LEU A 8 18.19 -4.82 -14.21
CA LEU A 8 17.83 -3.45 -13.88
C LEU A 8 18.93 -2.44 -14.26
N GLY A 9 20.16 -2.93 -14.48
CA GLY A 9 21.30 -2.14 -14.93
C GLY A 9 22.43 -2.13 -13.92
N SER A 10 23.17 -1.03 -13.86
CA SER A 10 24.28 -0.89 -12.92
C SER A 10 23.77 -0.85 -11.46
N GLN A 11 24.66 -1.10 -10.50
CA GLN A 11 24.35 -0.95 -9.09
C GLN A 11 23.84 0.47 -8.75
N GLU A 12 24.36 1.49 -9.44
CA GLU A 12 23.92 2.88 -9.26
C GLU A 12 22.48 3.10 -9.77
N THR A 13 22.15 2.54 -10.93
CA THR A 13 20.78 2.56 -11.46
C THR A 13 19.82 1.85 -10.51
N ALA A 14 20.19 0.64 -10.06
CA ALA A 14 19.39 -0.12 -9.11
C ALA A 14 19.17 0.66 -7.80
N GLN A 15 20.23 1.28 -7.26
CA GLN A 15 20.14 2.07 -6.03
C GLN A 15 19.23 3.29 -6.19
N THR A 16 19.21 3.93 -7.36
CA THR A 16 18.28 5.03 -7.64
C THR A 16 16.82 4.58 -7.51
N TYR A 17 16.44 3.46 -8.13
CA TYR A 17 15.07 2.92 -8.00
C TYR A 17 14.76 2.47 -6.56
N VAL A 18 15.72 1.80 -5.89
CA VAL A 18 15.58 1.45 -4.47
C VAL A 18 15.30 2.69 -3.63
N ASN A 19 16.00 3.80 -3.85
CA ASN A 19 15.80 5.02 -3.08
C ASN A 19 14.40 5.61 -3.26
N HIS A 20 13.87 5.60 -4.48
CA HIS A 20 12.50 6.05 -4.75
C HIS A 20 11.47 5.20 -4.00
N VAL A 21 11.57 3.87 -4.12
CA VAL A 21 10.63 2.94 -3.51
C VAL A 21 10.78 2.91 -1.98
N ALA A 22 12.01 3.00 -1.46
CA ALA A 22 12.27 3.09 -0.03
C ALA A 22 11.70 4.37 0.59
N ARG A 23 11.78 5.50 -0.12
CA ARG A 23 11.14 6.75 0.32
C ARG A 23 9.63 6.58 0.44
N ALA A 24 8.98 6.05 -0.60
CA ALA A 24 7.55 5.76 -0.56
C ALA A 24 7.19 4.79 0.58
N GLY A 25 7.95 3.70 0.70
CA GLY A 25 7.76 2.71 1.75
C GLY A 25 7.98 3.25 3.17
N SER A 26 8.72 4.36 3.34
CA SER A 26 8.96 4.96 4.66
C SER A 26 7.71 5.55 5.31
N HIS A 27 6.68 5.89 4.50
CA HIS A 27 5.41 6.43 4.97
C HIS A 27 4.44 5.36 5.49
N LEU A 28 4.73 4.08 5.24
CA LEU A 28 3.92 2.95 5.69
C LEU A 28 3.91 2.81 7.21
N PRO A 29 2.80 2.32 7.80
CA PRO A 29 2.76 1.86 9.18
C PRO A 29 3.91 0.92 9.51
N SER A 30 4.52 1.10 10.67
CA SER A 30 5.72 0.38 11.09
C SER A 30 5.46 -1.11 11.24
N LYS A 31 4.22 -1.52 11.58
CA LYS A 31 3.84 -2.93 11.59
C LYS A 31 3.78 -3.53 10.19
N MET A 32 3.31 -2.79 9.18
CA MET A 32 3.37 -3.24 7.79
C MET A 32 4.83 -3.37 7.34
N ARG A 33 5.67 -2.36 7.60
CA ARG A 33 7.12 -2.42 7.27
C ARG A 33 7.87 -3.58 7.94
N LYS A 34 7.47 -3.97 9.15
CA LYS A 34 8.04 -5.15 9.86
C LYS A 34 7.50 -6.49 9.34
N THR A 35 6.30 -6.49 8.79
CA THR A 35 5.64 -7.69 8.24
C THR A 35 6.13 -7.97 6.82
N LEU A 36 6.35 -6.91 6.04
CA LEU A 36 6.89 -6.98 4.69
C LEU A 36 8.32 -7.54 4.71
N SER A 37 8.53 -8.68 4.06
CA SER A 37 9.82 -9.36 4.02
C SER A 37 10.79 -8.63 3.10
N HIS A 38 10.40 -8.40 1.85
CA HIS A 38 11.22 -7.70 0.87
C HIS A 38 10.38 -7.02 -0.23
N VAL A 39 11.03 -6.18 -1.02
CA VAL A 39 10.49 -5.58 -2.24
C VAL A 39 11.41 -5.94 -3.39
N VAL A 40 10.84 -6.42 -4.49
CA VAL A 40 11.59 -6.81 -5.69
C VAL A 40 11.48 -5.72 -6.74
N LEU A 41 12.62 -5.27 -7.26
CA LEU A 41 12.69 -4.35 -8.39
C LEU A 41 13.13 -5.12 -9.63
N HIS A 42 12.30 -5.09 -10.66
CA HIS A 42 12.48 -5.85 -11.89
C HIS A 42 12.65 -4.95 -13.11
N HIS A 43 13.36 -5.45 -14.11
CA HIS A 43 13.41 -4.84 -15.43
C HIS A 43 12.07 -5.07 -16.18
N GLY A 44 11.58 -4.08 -16.93
CA GLY A 44 10.32 -4.16 -17.70
C GLY A 44 9.29 -3.07 -17.37
N ASN A 45 8.06 -3.27 -17.88
CA ASN A 45 6.92 -2.34 -17.77
C ASN A 45 5.63 -3.02 -17.31
N GLU A 46 5.73 -4.19 -16.69
CA GLU A 46 4.55 -4.89 -16.20
C GLU A 46 3.91 -4.14 -15.02
N SER A 47 2.67 -4.49 -14.73
CA SER A 47 1.98 -3.97 -13.55
C SER A 47 2.62 -4.50 -12.28
N ALA A 48 2.53 -3.71 -11.21
CA ALA A 48 2.90 -4.15 -9.88
C ALA A 48 2.02 -5.33 -9.44
N PHE A 49 2.57 -6.20 -8.60
CA PHE A 49 1.81 -7.23 -7.92
C PHE A 49 2.46 -7.60 -6.59
N ALA A 50 1.66 -8.13 -5.69
CA ALA A 50 2.10 -8.65 -4.39
C ALA A 50 1.90 -10.16 -4.29
N GLU A 51 2.66 -10.77 -3.38
CA GLU A 51 2.52 -12.16 -2.99
C GLU A 51 2.41 -12.21 -1.45
N GLU A 52 1.24 -12.60 -0.97
CA GLU A 52 0.84 -12.49 0.44
C GLU A 52 1.53 -13.52 1.34
N ALA A 53 1.79 -14.74 0.86
CA ALA A 53 2.38 -15.81 1.67
C ALA A 53 3.88 -15.53 1.95
N GLY A 54 4.59 -15.07 0.93
CA GLY A 54 5.99 -14.65 0.97
C GLY A 54 6.18 -13.20 1.43
N ARG A 55 5.09 -12.43 1.58
CA ARG A 55 5.06 -11.06 2.10
C ARG A 55 5.99 -10.11 1.36
N PHE A 56 5.90 -10.12 0.04
CA PHE A 56 6.66 -9.22 -0.82
C PHE A 56 5.78 -8.67 -1.93
N PHE A 57 6.29 -7.65 -2.61
CA PHE A 57 5.71 -7.18 -3.86
C PHE A 57 6.80 -6.84 -4.86
N VAL A 58 6.41 -6.79 -6.14
CA VAL A 58 7.30 -6.55 -7.27
C VAL A 58 6.91 -5.25 -7.95
N LEU A 59 7.91 -4.43 -8.25
CA LEU A 59 7.77 -3.23 -9.08
C LEU A 59 8.71 -3.30 -10.28
N TYR A 60 8.22 -2.83 -11.43
CA TYR A 60 8.98 -2.78 -12.68
C TYR A 60 9.46 -1.36 -12.94
N HIS A 61 10.71 -1.18 -13.37
CA HIS A 61 11.32 0.16 -13.41
C HIS A 61 10.61 1.15 -14.34
N GLN A 62 10.11 0.72 -15.50
CA GLN A 62 9.34 1.62 -16.39
C GLN A 62 7.97 1.96 -15.78
N ASN A 63 7.41 1.04 -14.99
CA ASN A 63 6.22 1.32 -14.20
C ASN A 63 6.55 2.37 -13.13
N ILE A 64 7.64 2.20 -12.36
CA ILE A 64 8.10 3.17 -11.37
C ILE A 64 8.31 4.56 -12.01
N ASP A 65 8.96 4.65 -13.17
CA ASP A 65 9.16 5.91 -13.89
C ASP A 65 7.82 6.58 -14.26
N THR A 66 6.85 5.77 -14.69
CA THR A 66 5.49 6.25 -14.97
C THR A 66 4.83 6.77 -13.71
N ARG A 67 4.96 6.04 -12.59
CA ARG A 67 4.36 6.46 -11.31
C ARG A 67 5.00 7.71 -10.72
N LEU A 68 6.31 7.88 -10.92
CA LEU A 68 7.02 9.09 -10.54
C LEU A 68 6.54 10.31 -11.34
N ARG A 69 6.31 10.16 -12.65
CA ARG A 69 5.75 11.23 -13.50
C ARG A 69 4.30 11.57 -13.13
N ASN A 70 3.51 10.58 -12.73
CA ASN A 70 2.12 10.76 -12.35
C ASN A 70 1.95 11.20 -10.88
N HIS A 71 3.03 11.21 -10.11
CA HIS A 71 3.03 11.47 -8.67
C HIS A 71 2.16 10.48 -7.85
N ASP A 72 2.10 9.21 -8.26
CA ASP A 72 1.29 8.15 -7.63
C ASP A 72 2.11 6.92 -7.17
N LEU A 73 3.44 7.07 -7.04
CA LEU A 73 4.31 5.98 -6.57
C LEU A 73 4.05 5.62 -5.10
N GLU A 74 3.74 6.60 -4.25
CA GLU A 74 3.47 6.34 -2.82
C GLU A 74 2.18 5.52 -2.66
N GLU A 75 1.16 5.85 -3.45
CA GLU A 75 -0.12 5.15 -3.52
C GLU A 75 0.08 3.71 -4.01
N THR A 76 0.88 3.51 -5.07
CA THR A 76 1.20 2.17 -5.58
C THR A 76 1.92 1.33 -4.51
N VAL A 77 2.96 1.88 -3.88
CA VAL A 77 3.71 1.16 -2.84
C VAL A 77 2.83 0.83 -1.63
N PHE A 78 1.94 1.74 -1.24
CA PHE A 78 1.00 1.48 -0.15
C PHE A 78 -0.02 0.40 -0.51
N HIS A 79 -0.59 0.46 -1.72
CA HIS A 79 -1.53 -0.54 -2.24
C HIS A 79 -0.92 -1.95 -2.21
N GLU A 80 0.25 -2.13 -2.83
CA GLU A 80 0.91 -3.45 -2.85
C GLU A 80 1.34 -3.92 -1.46
N SER A 81 1.67 -2.98 -0.56
CA SER A 81 1.98 -3.31 0.83
C SER A 81 0.76 -3.79 1.61
N VAL A 82 -0.46 -3.37 1.26
CA VAL A 82 -1.69 -3.89 1.86
C VAL A 82 -1.84 -5.36 1.48
N HIS A 83 -1.73 -5.69 0.20
CA HIS A 83 -1.77 -7.08 -0.25
C HIS A 83 -0.70 -7.94 0.44
N ALA A 84 0.55 -7.48 0.44
CA ALA A 84 1.66 -8.23 0.99
C ALA A 84 1.62 -8.40 2.53
N THR A 85 0.84 -7.59 3.27
CA THR A 85 0.95 -7.57 4.74
C THR A 85 -0.37 -7.70 5.51
N LEU A 86 -1.51 -7.45 4.87
CA LEU A 86 -2.81 -7.43 5.51
C LEU A 86 -3.77 -8.47 4.95
N ASP A 87 -3.69 -8.82 3.66
CA ASP A 87 -4.70 -9.64 3.00
C ASP A 87 -4.84 -11.03 3.64
N ASP A 88 -3.75 -11.79 3.78
CA ASP A 88 -3.73 -13.11 4.43
C ASP A 88 -4.53 -13.16 5.74
N ARG A 89 -4.47 -12.09 6.54
CA ARG A 89 -5.17 -12.02 7.82
C ARG A 89 -6.59 -11.47 7.70
N TRP A 90 -6.81 -10.49 6.83
CA TRP A 90 -8.00 -9.62 6.92
C TRP A 90 -8.93 -9.71 5.72
N SER A 91 -8.45 -9.94 4.49
CA SER A 91 -9.26 -9.87 3.26
C SER A 91 -10.42 -10.88 3.27
N ALA A 92 -10.19 -12.07 3.82
CA ALA A 92 -11.21 -13.10 4.01
C ALA A 92 -11.88 -13.07 5.39
N SER A 93 -11.54 -12.11 6.26
CA SER A 93 -12.07 -12.07 7.62
C SER A 93 -13.54 -11.66 7.64
N LYS A 94 -14.34 -12.28 8.52
CA LYS A 94 -15.75 -11.92 8.71
C LYS A 94 -15.93 -10.45 9.08
N THR A 95 -15.00 -9.88 9.84
CA THR A 95 -15.05 -8.46 10.24
C THR A 95 -14.92 -7.54 9.02
N TRP A 96 -13.98 -7.82 8.12
CA TRP A 96 -13.82 -7.06 6.88
C TRP A 96 -15.03 -7.22 5.97
N GLN A 97 -15.44 -8.46 5.70
CA GLN A 97 -16.59 -8.75 4.82
C GLN A 97 -17.89 -8.10 5.32
N THR A 98 -18.10 -8.08 6.64
CA THR A 98 -19.25 -7.38 7.25
C THR A 98 -19.16 -5.87 7.01
N ALA A 99 -17.98 -5.27 7.17
CA ALA A 99 -17.79 -3.84 6.92
C ALA A 99 -18.00 -3.48 5.44
N GLN A 100 -17.42 -4.27 4.53
CA GLN A 100 -17.59 -4.10 3.09
C GLN A 100 -19.08 -4.20 2.69
N ALA A 101 -19.80 -5.20 3.19
CA ALA A 101 -21.22 -5.41 2.85
C ALA A 101 -22.16 -4.35 3.45
N ALA A 102 -21.78 -3.70 4.55
CA ALA A 102 -22.56 -2.66 5.21
C ALA A 102 -22.35 -1.26 4.61
N ASP A 103 -21.36 -1.09 3.73
CA ASP A 103 -21.04 0.17 3.08
C ASP A 103 -21.92 0.46 1.85
N ASN A 104 -21.99 1.74 1.48
CA ASN A 104 -22.90 2.22 0.44
C ASN A 104 -22.37 2.02 -0.99
N GLY A 105 -21.16 1.48 -1.15
CA GLY A 105 -20.55 1.21 -2.45
C GLY A 105 -19.03 1.08 -2.36
N TYR A 106 -18.35 1.14 -3.49
CA TYR A 106 -16.88 1.02 -3.59
C TYR A 106 -16.24 2.37 -3.91
N ILE A 107 -15.11 2.68 -3.25
CA ILE A 107 -14.47 4.00 -3.35
C ILE A 107 -13.82 4.25 -4.73
N THR A 108 -13.36 3.19 -5.40
CA THR A 108 -12.84 3.25 -6.78
C THR A 108 -13.54 2.25 -7.71
N ASN A 109 -13.39 2.44 -9.02
CA ASN A 109 -13.84 1.47 -10.01
C ASN A 109 -13.07 0.16 -9.91
N TYR A 110 -11.79 0.22 -9.54
CA TYR A 110 -10.94 -0.97 -9.42
C TYR A 110 -11.40 -1.86 -8.27
N ALA A 111 -11.62 -1.27 -7.10
CA ALA A 111 -12.25 -1.92 -5.95
C ALA A 111 -13.58 -2.60 -6.32
N ARG A 112 -14.45 -1.91 -7.08
CA ARG A 112 -15.73 -2.46 -7.53
C ARG A 112 -15.57 -3.64 -8.48
N SER A 113 -14.58 -3.61 -9.36
CA SER A 113 -14.37 -4.64 -10.38
C SER A 113 -13.83 -5.94 -9.79
N LYS A 114 -13.12 -5.85 -8.66
CA LYS A 114 -12.46 -6.97 -7.98
C LYS A 114 -12.64 -6.86 -6.45
N PRO A 115 -13.88 -6.96 -5.93
CA PRO A 115 -14.16 -6.64 -4.53
C PRO A 115 -13.49 -7.57 -3.52
N ASN A 116 -13.18 -8.80 -3.91
CA ASN A 116 -12.49 -9.79 -3.08
C ASN A 116 -10.96 -9.73 -3.18
N GLY A 117 -10.41 -8.91 -4.09
CA GLY A 117 -8.97 -8.74 -4.27
C GLY A 117 -8.53 -7.33 -3.93
N GLU A 118 -9.13 -6.32 -4.54
CA GLU A 118 -8.60 -4.95 -4.57
C GLU A 118 -9.24 -4.01 -3.55
N ASP A 119 -10.46 -4.33 -3.08
CA ASP A 119 -11.21 -3.37 -2.26
C ASP A 119 -10.50 -3.04 -0.95
N MET A 120 -9.79 -3.99 -0.32
CA MET A 120 -9.04 -3.70 0.90
C MET A 120 -7.90 -2.72 0.65
N ALA A 121 -7.06 -2.98 -0.36
CA ALA A 121 -5.93 -2.12 -0.72
C ALA A 121 -6.37 -0.72 -1.13
N GLU A 122 -7.39 -0.63 -1.98
CA GLU A 122 -7.98 0.64 -2.41
C GLU A 122 -8.61 1.40 -1.24
N SER A 123 -9.37 0.73 -0.37
CA SER A 123 -9.99 1.38 0.79
C SER A 123 -8.97 1.85 1.81
N ALA A 124 -7.93 1.06 2.05
CA ALA A 124 -6.90 1.36 3.03
C ALA A 124 -6.16 2.66 2.67
N LEU A 125 -5.91 2.93 1.38
CA LEU A 125 -5.33 4.19 0.91
C LEU A 125 -6.14 5.40 1.38
N PHE A 126 -7.44 5.41 1.04
CA PHE A 126 -8.33 6.51 1.40
C PHE A 126 -8.54 6.60 2.92
N ALA A 127 -8.69 5.47 3.61
CA ALA A 127 -8.84 5.45 5.06
C ALA A 127 -7.59 5.97 5.76
N TYR A 128 -6.39 5.66 5.27
CA TYR A 128 -5.15 6.16 5.83
C TYR A 128 -5.01 7.67 5.62
N ALA A 129 -5.31 8.17 4.42
CA ALA A 129 -5.33 9.59 4.14
C ALA A 129 -6.34 10.35 5.03
N GLU A 130 -7.52 9.78 5.21
CA GLU A 130 -8.62 10.38 5.98
C GLU A 130 -8.35 10.37 7.50
N LEU A 131 -7.88 9.25 8.05
CA LEU A 131 -7.76 9.05 9.49
C LEU A 131 -6.41 9.48 10.06
N ILE A 132 -5.32 9.31 9.28
CA ILE A 132 -3.94 9.49 9.77
C ILE A 132 -3.32 10.79 9.28
N THR A 133 -3.67 11.23 8.07
CA THR A 133 -3.12 12.46 7.46
C THR A 133 -4.22 13.43 7.01
N PRO A 134 -5.12 13.84 7.93
CA PRO A 134 -6.27 14.66 7.58
C PRO A 134 -5.85 15.94 6.84
N GLY A 135 -6.62 16.30 5.82
CA GLY A 135 -6.35 17.45 4.95
C GLY A 135 -5.55 17.13 3.68
N ARG A 136 -5.04 15.90 3.51
CA ARG A 136 -4.41 15.46 2.25
C ARG A 136 -5.41 15.20 1.13
N LEU A 137 -6.62 14.78 1.46
CA LEU A 137 -7.70 14.62 0.49
C LEU A 137 -8.42 15.97 0.29
N PRO A 138 -8.78 16.32 -0.97
CA PRO A 138 -9.73 17.39 -1.23
C PRO A 138 -11.03 17.19 -0.43
N SER A 139 -11.66 18.28 0.04
CA SER A 139 -12.82 18.22 0.93
C SER A 139 -14.01 17.43 0.37
N ASN A 140 -14.24 17.53 -0.95
CA ASN A 140 -15.25 16.75 -1.66
C ASN A 140 -14.91 15.25 -1.69
N VAL A 141 -13.64 14.87 -1.80
CA VAL A 141 -13.19 13.47 -1.75
C VAL A 141 -13.33 12.91 -0.34
N SER A 142 -12.89 13.65 0.68
CA SER A 142 -13.07 13.28 2.09
C SER A 142 -14.55 13.07 2.45
N THR A 143 -15.44 13.94 1.96
CA THR A 143 -16.89 13.79 2.14
C THR A 143 -17.41 12.51 1.48
N LYS A 144 -17.00 12.23 0.24
CA LYS A 144 -17.36 11.00 -0.47
C LYS A 144 -16.85 9.75 0.24
N VAL A 145 -15.62 9.77 0.75
CA VAL A 145 -15.04 8.65 1.53
C VAL A 145 -15.93 8.32 2.72
N ARG A 146 -16.29 9.32 3.54
CA ARG A 146 -17.15 9.12 4.72
C ARG A 146 -18.57 8.66 4.37
N GLN A 147 -19.09 9.06 3.21
CA GLN A 147 -20.42 8.65 2.74
C GLN A 147 -20.41 7.24 2.12
N ILE A 148 -19.40 6.90 1.33
CA ILE A 148 -19.33 5.64 0.60
C ILE A 148 -18.97 4.51 1.54
N MET A 149 -17.99 4.72 2.43
CA MET A 149 -17.36 3.63 3.18
C MET A 149 -17.25 3.82 4.70
N PRO A 150 -18.32 4.26 5.40
CA PRO A 150 -18.26 4.54 6.85
C PRO A 150 -17.86 3.32 7.70
N ASN A 151 -18.28 2.11 7.34
CA ASN A 151 -17.98 0.90 8.10
C ASN A 151 -16.55 0.43 7.87
N ARG A 152 -16.04 0.50 6.63
CA ARG A 152 -14.60 0.25 6.38
C ARG A 152 -13.73 1.29 7.06
N LEU A 153 -14.12 2.56 7.15
CA LEU A 153 -13.40 3.55 7.96
C LEU A 153 -13.31 3.13 9.43
N ALA A 154 -14.42 2.68 10.03
CA ALA A 154 -14.42 2.17 11.41
C ALA A 154 -13.57 0.90 11.59
N PHE A 155 -13.51 0.03 10.58
CA PHE A 155 -12.60 -1.11 10.55
C PHE A 155 -11.13 -0.66 10.55
N PHE A 156 -10.77 0.26 9.65
CA PHE A 156 -9.40 0.77 9.54
C PHE A 156 -8.97 1.60 10.75
N GLU A 157 -9.87 2.35 11.37
CA GLU A 157 -9.59 3.07 12.62
C GLU A 157 -9.12 2.10 13.72
N LYS A 158 -9.84 0.97 13.91
CA LYS A 158 -9.45 -0.08 14.85
C LYS A 158 -8.15 -0.75 14.44
N LEU A 159 -7.99 -1.05 13.14
CA LEU A 159 -6.79 -1.71 12.63
C LEU A 159 -5.55 -0.84 12.84
N PHE A 160 -5.57 0.43 12.42
CA PHE A 160 -4.47 1.37 12.58
C PHE A 160 -4.23 1.71 14.06
N GLY A 161 -5.28 1.81 14.87
CA GLY A 161 -5.16 1.92 16.33
C GLY A 161 -4.39 0.74 16.94
N SER A 162 -4.68 -0.48 16.50
CA SER A 162 -3.92 -1.67 16.92
C SER A 162 -2.47 -1.67 16.41
N MET A 163 -2.13 -0.87 15.40
CA MET A 163 -0.79 -0.76 14.82
C MET A 163 0.09 0.30 15.49
N GLN A 164 -0.44 1.06 16.46
CA GLN A 164 0.30 2.14 17.10
C GLN A 164 1.56 1.67 17.85
N PRO A 165 2.61 2.52 17.90
CA PRO A 165 2.74 3.76 17.16
C PRO A 165 2.94 3.49 15.65
N LEU A 166 2.20 4.23 14.80
CA LEU A 166 2.21 4.02 13.35
C LEU A 166 3.58 4.28 12.73
N HIS A 167 4.31 5.30 13.20
CA HIS A 167 5.66 5.59 12.73
C HIS A 167 6.66 5.46 13.87
N GLN A 168 7.47 4.40 13.82
CA GLN A 168 8.65 4.19 14.64
C GLN A 168 9.89 4.40 13.78
N LYS A 169 10.94 4.97 14.37
CA LYS A 169 12.29 4.86 13.80
C LYS A 169 12.64 3.37 13.77
N MET A 170 12.71 2.82 12.56
CA MET A 170 13.36 1.54 12.35
C MET A 170 14.87 1.79 12.40
N GLY A 171 15.64 0.86 12.96
CA GLY A 171 17.08 1.02 13.17
C GLY A 171 17.83 1.44 11.90
N SER A 172 19.03 1.98 12.07
CA SER A 172 19.87 2.44 10.96
C SER A 172 20.03 1.37 9.88
N ALA A 173 20.02 1.81 8.62
CA ALA A 173 20.30 0.95 7.48
C ALA A 173 21.63 0.21 7.73
N ARG A 174 21.61 -1.12 7.65
CA ARG A 174 22.86 -1.89 7.63
C ARG A 174 23.66 -1.43 6.41
N LYS A 175 24.92 -1.08 6.62
CA LYS A 175 25.83 -0.80 5.49
C LYS A 175 25.86 -2.06 4.62
N CYS A 176 25.53 -1.90 3.34
CA CYS A 176 25.78 -2.91 2.32
C CYS A 176 27.29 -3.04 2.11
#